data_AF-A0A2S7D3F0-F1
#
_entry.id   AF-A0A2S7D3F0-F1
#
_cell.length_a   1.000
_cell.length_b   1.000
_cell.length_c   1.000
_cell.angle_alpha   90.00
_cell.angle_beta   90.00
_cell.angle_gamma   90.00
#
_symmetry.space_group_name_H-M   'P 1'
#
loop_
_entity.id
_entity.type
_entity.pdbx_description
1 polymer ?
#
loop_
_entity_poly.entity_id
_entity_poly.type
_entity_poly.pdbx_seq_one_letter_code
_entity_poly.pdbx_strand_id
1 'polypeptide(L)'
;MPLEFAAEMFFRFLFEVIFYTFGYATGWLLIPALSFGYYEVEPLSPPRRGKKRLRAQGVGHPRQLTSDTAAVIGILFWSGAVVVGLALWWLAEPG
;
A
#
# COMPACT_ATOMS: atom_id res chain seq x y z
N MET A 1 -26.57 11.35 19.50
CA MET A 1 -25.96 12.64 19.08
C MET A 1 -24.47 12.74 19.42
N PRO A 2 -23.95 12.90 20.66
CA PRO A 2 -22.49 13.01 20.88
C PRO A 2 -21.73 11.68 20.73
N LEU A 3 -22.37 10.54 21.07
CA LEU A 3 -21.73 9.22 21.00
C LEU A 3 -21.52 8.73 19.56
N GLU A 4 -22.44 9.08 18.65
CA GLU A 4 -22.36 8.72 17.22
C GLU A 4 -21.20 9.45 16.54
N PHE A 5 -21.03 10.75 16.81
CA PHE A 5 -19.89 11.52 16.31
C PHE A 5 -18.55 10.98 16.82
N ALA A 6 -18.48 10.60 18.09
CA ALA A 6 -17.27 10.01 18.67
C ALA A 6 -16.95 8.64 18.04
N ALA A 7 -17.98 7.81 17.84
CA ALA A 7 -17.84 6.52 17.16
C ALA A 7 -17.39 6.70 15.71
N GLU A 8 -18.00 7.61 14.96
CA GLU A 8 -17.64 7.90 13.57
C GLU A 8 -16.18 8.34 13.44
N MET A 9 -15.72 9.27 14.28
CA MET A 9 -14.32 9.70 14.28
C MET A 9 -13.37 8.56 14.63
N PHE A 10 -13.72 7.75 15.63
CA PHE A 10 -12.90 6.60 16.03
C PHE A 10 -12.81 5.56 14.92
N PHE A 11 -13.95 5.16 14.33
CA PHE A 11 -13.97 4.20 13.23
C PHE A 11 -13.25 4.74 12.00
N ARG A 12 -13.46 6.01 11.65
CA ARG A 12 -12.76 6.64 10.53
C ARG A 12 -11.25 6.57 10.72
N PHE A 13 -10.75 6.97 11.88
CA PHE A 13 -9.32 6.90 12.17
C PHE A 13 -8.79 5.46 12.16
N LEU A 14 -9.53 4.54 12.78
CA LEU A 14 -9.18 3.12 12.82
C LEU A 14 -9.10 2.52 11.42
N PHE A 15 -10.11 2.77 10.58
CA PHE A 15 -10.13 2.32 9.20
C PHE A 15 -9.00 2.97 8.41
N GLU A 16 -8.78 4.27 8.53
CA GLU A 16 -7.71 4.97 7.84
C GLU A 16 -6.34 4.36 8.16
N VAL A 17 -6.05 4.12 9.44
CA VAL A 17 -4.79 3.48 9.87
C VAL A 17 -4.68 2.06 9.31
N ILE A 18 -5.75 1.26 9.37
CA ILE A 18 -5.74 -0.13 8.88
C ILE A 18 -5.55 -0.16 7.36
N PHE A 19 -6.35 0.61 6.60
CA PHE A 19 -6.28 0.65 5.14
C PHE A 19 -4.94 1.21 4.66
N TYR A 20 -4.43 2.26 5.29
CA TYR A 20 -3.13 2.82 4.93
C TYR A 20 -2.01 1.81 5.19
N THR A 21 -1.99 1.18 6.37
CA THR A 21 -0.97 0.18 6.72
C THR A 21 -1.02 -1.03 5.79
N PHE A 22 -2.23 -1.54 5.52
CA PHE A 22 -2.43 -2.68 4.65
C PHE A 22 -2.11 -2.37 3.19
N GLY A 23 -2.58 -1.22 2.68
CA GLY A 23 -2.24 -0.70 1.36
C GLY A 23 -0.73 -0.51 1.21
N TYR A 24 -0.07 0.10 2.20
CA TYR A 24 1.36 0.30 2.17
C TYR A 24 2.11 -1.04 2.18
N ALA A 25 1.78 -1.96 3.07
CA ALA A 25 2.46 -3.25 3.17
C ALA A 25 2.32 -4.06 1.88
N THR A 26 1.14 -4.04 1.28
CA THR A 26 0.87 -4.74 0.01
C THR A 26 1.57 -4.06 -1.16
N GLY A 27 1.51 -2.72 -1.26
CA GLY A 27 2.25 -1.95 -2.26
C GLY A 27 3.77 -2.11 -2.13
N TRP A 28 4.30 -2.14 -0.90
CA TRP A 28 5.71 -2.38 -0.60
C TRP A 28 6.19 -3.75 -1.09
N LEU A 29 5.31 -4.76 -1.13
CA LEU A 29 5.62 -6.09 -1.66
C LEU A 29 5.36 -6.19 -3.18
N LEU A 30 4.27 -5.60 -3.67
CA LEU A 30 3.84 -5.63 -5.07
C LEU A 30 4.77 -4.83 -5.98
N ILE A 31 5.16 -3.61 -5.59
CA ILE A 31 5.97 -2.71 -6.40
C ILE A 31 7.32 -3.33 -6.79
N PRO A 32 8.15 -3.85 -5.85
CA PRO A 32 9.40 -4.49 -6.23
C PRO A 32 9.19 -5.81 -6.99
N ALA A 33 8.13 -6.57 -6.67
CA ALA A 33 7.82 -7.81 -7.38
C ALA A 33 7.44 -7.58 -8.86
N LEU A 34 6.58 -6.59 -9.13
CA LEU A 34 6.13 -6.25 -10.48
C LEU A 34 7.16 -5.46 -11.28
N SER A 35 7.99 -4.66 -10.60
CA SER A 35 9.04 -3.88 -11.25
C SER A 35 10.36 -4.63 -11.45
N PHE A 36 10.43 -5.92 -11.10
CA PHE A 36 11.68 -6.70 -11.10
C PHE A 36 12.81 -6.01 -10.33
N GLY A 37 12.47 -5.30 -9.23
CA GLY A 37 13.41 -4.54 -8.41
C GLY A 37 13.84 -3.20 -8.99
N TYR A 38 13.21 -2.69 -10.06
CA TYR A 38 13.50 -1.37 -10.63
C TYR A 38 12.90 -0.21 -9.82
N TYR A 39 11.89 -0.49 -8.98
CA TYR A 39 11.29 0.48 -8.07
C TYR A 39 11.37 -0.04 -6.63
N GLU A 40 11.87 0.81 -5.71
CA GLU A 40 11.88 0.55 -4.27
C GLU A 40 10.89 1.53 -3.60
N VAL A 41 10.20 1.09 -2.55
CA VAL A 41 9.29 1.94 -1.77
C VAL A 41 10.04 2.54 -0.59
N GLU A 42 9.86 3.83 -0.35
CA GLU A 42 10.49 4.53 0.76
C GLU A 42 9.99 3.99 2.11
N PRO A 43 10.90 3.65 3.06
CA PRO A 43 10.50 3.17 4.37
C PRO A 43 9.85 4.30 5.20
N LEU A 44 8.74 3.98 5.87
CA LEU A 44 8.00 4.88 6.78
C LEU A 44 8.82 5.39 7.98
N SER A 45 10.02 4.86 8.21
CA SER A 45 10.92 5.30 9.27
C SER A 45 12.29 5.61 8.67
N PRO A 46 12.92 6.75 9.03
CA PRO A 46 14.28 7.01 8.61
C PRO A 46 15.17 5.85 9.09
N PRO A 47 16.04 5.29 8.24
CA PRO A 47 16.87 4.17 8.62
C PRO A 47 17.65 4.56 9.87
N ARG A 48 17.44 3.81 10.97
CA ARG A 48 18.17 3.99 12.24
C ARG A 48 19.64 4.24 11.91
N ARG A 49 20.16 5.42 12.32
CA ARG A 49 21.57 5.79 12.31
C ARG A 49 22.40 4.59 12.77
N GLY A 50 23.03 3.89 11.83
CA GLY A 50 23.75 2.65 12.13
C GLY A 50 24.16 1.85 10.90
N LYS A 51 23.41 1.97 9.80
CA LYS A 51 23.88 1.52 8.48
C LYS A 51 24.04 2.73 7.59
N LYS A 52 25.22 3.37 7.65
CA LYS A 52 25.79 4.07 6.49
C LYS A 52 25.94 3.02 5.39
N ARG A 53 24.86 2.64 4.71
CA ARG A 53 24.99 2.06 3.37
C ARG A 53 25.52 3.21 2.53
N LEU A 54 26.81 3.13 2.18
CA LEU A 54 27.33 3.77 0.99
C LEU A 54 26.43 3.32 -0.18
N ARG A 55 25.31 3.99 -0.42
CA ARG A 55 24.58 3.90 -1.69
C ARG A 55 24.84 5.21 -2.39
N ALA A 56 26.02 5.22 -3.02
CA ALA A 56 26.56 6.30 -3.83
C ALA A 56 25.52 6.81 -4.82
N GLN A 57 25.30 8.12 -4.90
CA GLN A 57 24.37 8.83 -5.81
C GLN A 57 24.68 8.69 -7.32
N GLY A 58 25.30 7.60 -7.77
CA GLY A 58 25.73 7.43 -9.16
C GLY A 58 25.07 6.22 -9.82
N VAL A 59 24.29 6.50 -10.87
CA VAL A 59 23.98 5.61 -12.00
C VAL A 59 23.36 4.25 -11.63
N GLY A 60 22.03 4.14 -11.73
CA GLY A 60 21.31 2.87 -11.66
C GLY A 60 20.52 2.60 -10.38
N HIS A 61 20.16 3.64 -9.59
CA HIS A 61 19.29 3.44 -8.44
C HIS A 61 17.85 3.14 -8.87
N PRO A 62 17.20 2.14 -8.27
CA PRO A 62 15.78 1.94 -8.46
C PRO A 62 15.05 3.20 -8.03
N ARG A 63 14.11 3.67 -8.86
CA ARG A 63 13.35 4.88 -8.57
C ARG A 63 12.57 4.67 -7.26
N GLN A 64 12.72 5.58 -6.31
CA GLN A 64 12.03 5.50 -5.04
C GLN A 64 10.61 6.04 -5.19
N LEU A 65 9.63 5.22 -4.79
CA LEU A 65 8.23 5.62 -4.68
C LEU A 65 7.92 6.03 -3.24
N THR A 66 7.17 7.11 -3.09
CA THR A 66 6.72 7.58 -1.77
C THR A 66 5.79 6.55 -1.13
N SER A 67 5.77 6.52 0.21
CA SER A 67 4.89 5.63 0.98
C SER A 67 3.42 5.79 0.61
N ASP A 68 2.98 7.01 0.32
CA ASP A 68 1.60 7.29 -0.09
C ASP A 68 1.29 6.66 -1.44
N THR A 69 2.23 6.72 -2.39
CA THR A 69 2.01 6.10 -3.70
C THR A 69 1.95 4.58 -3.58
N ALA A 70 2.80 4.00 -2.72
CA ALA A 70 2.73 2.57 -2.42
C ALA A 70 1.40 2.16 -1.77
N ALA A 71 0.91 2.96 -0.81
CA ALA A 71 -0.38 2.72 -0.19
C ALA A 71 -1.54 2.75 -1.19
N VAL A 72 -1.55 3.75 -2.08
CA VAL A 72 -2.55 3.87 -3.15
C VAL A 72 -2.48 2.67 -4.10
N ILE A 73 -1.28 2.27 -4.53
CA ILE A 73 -1.10 1.12 -5.43
C ILE A 73 -1.63 -0.17 -4.77
N GLY A 74 -1.33 -0.39 -3.49
CA GLY A 74 -1.85 -1.54 -2.75
C GLY A 74 -3.38 -1.53 -2.65
N ILE A 75 -3.99 -0.39 -2.33
CA ILE A 75 -5.45 -0.25 -2.27
C ILE A 75 -6.10 -0.49 -3.64
N LEU A 76 -5.51 0.02 -4.72
CA LEU A 76 -6.00 -0.19 -6.09
C LEU A 76 -5.93 -1.67 -6.48
N PHE A 77 -4.85 -2.37 -6.10
CA PHE A 77 -4.73 -3.80 -6.35
C PHE A 77 -5.86 -4.59 -5.69
N TRP A 78 -6.14 -4.33 -4.41
CA TRP A 78 -7.23 -5.01 -3.70
C TRP A 78 -8.62 -4.63 -4.22
N SER A 79 -8.83 -3.35 -4.54
CA SER A 79 -10.08 -2.91 -5.19
C SER A 79 -10.30 -3.65 -6.51
N GLY A 80 -9.25 -3.79 -7.34
CA GLY A 80 -9.29 -4.57 -8.57
C GLY A 80 -9.56 -6.06 -8.32
N ALA A 81 -8.89 -6.66 -7.34
CA ALA A 81 -9.09 -8.06 -6.98
C ALA A 81 -10.53 -8.35 -6.53
N VAL A 82 -11.15 -7.44 -5.78
CA VAL A 82 -12.57 -7.55 -5.38
C VAL A 82 -13.48 -7.49 -6.59
N VAL A 83 -13.27 -6.52 -7.50
CA VAL A 83 -14.07 -6.40 -8.73
C VAL A 83 -13.96 -7.66 -9.60
N VAL A 84 -12.75 -8.17 -9.79
CA VAL A 84 -12.52 -9.42 -10.54
C VAL A 84 -13.18 -10.60 -9.85
N GLY A 85 -13.05 -10.71 -8.52
CA GLY A 85 -13.69 -11.77 -7.74
C GLY A 85 -15.22 -11.75 -7.86
N LEU A 86 -15.83 -10.56 -7.80
CA LEU A 86 -17.28 -10.39 -7.99
C LEU A 86 -17.71 -10.71 -9.42
N ALA A 87 -16.93 -10.30 -10.42
CA ALA A 87 -17.22 -10.64 -11.81
C ALA A 87 -17.17 -12.16 -12.04
N LEU A 88 -16.17 -12.84 -11.48
CA LEU A 88 -16.07 -14.30 -11.53
C LEU A 88 -17.20 -14.99 -10.78
N TRP A 89 -17.58 -14.49 -9.61
CA TRP A 89 -18.75 -14.99 -8.88
C TRP A 89 -20.02 -14.89 -9.74
N TRP A 90 -20.25 -13.72 -10.33
CA TRP A 90 -21.42 -13.46 -11.16
C TRP A 90 -21.44 -14.31 -12.44
N LEU A 91 -20.27 -14.62 -13.00
CA LEU A 91 -20.14 -15.56 -14.12
C LEU A 91 -20.32 -17.03 -13.70
N ALA A 92 -20.03 -17.36 -12.44
CA ALA A 92 -20.11 -18.71 -11.88
C ALA A 92 -21.51 -19.10 -11.38
N GLU A 93 -22.39 -18.13 -11.17
CA GLU A 93 -23.83 -18.36 -10.97
C GLU A 93 -24.57 -18.20 -12.31
N PRO A 94 -24.67 -19.25 -13.14
CA PRO A 94 -25.58 -19.21 -14.27
C PRO A 94 -27.01 -19.23 -13.71
N GLY A 95 -27.73 -18.13 -13.90
CA GLY A 95 -29.18 -18.08 -13.71
C GLY A 95 -29.91 -19.08 -14.62
#